data_AF-A0A498DBP4-F1
#
_entry.id   AF-A0A498DBP4-F1
#
_cell.length_a   1.000
_cell.length_b   1.000
_cell.length_c   1.000
_cell.angle_alpha   90.00
_cell.angle_beta   90.00
_cell.angle_gamma   90.00
#
_symmetry.space_group_name_H-M   'P 1'
#
loop_
_entity.id
_entity.type
_entity.pdbx_description
1 polymer ?
#
loop_
_entity_poly.entity_id
_entity_poly.type
_entity_poly.pdbx_seq_one_letter_code
_entity_poly.pdbx_strand_id
1 'polypeptide(L)'
;EYVNPAYTELTGYSAEESVGCMLNVLKRGVLDSDSYENIKKAVSTQSDWSGKIIDKKKDGRSYPATMSISPIHELSKDVSEASSHFVCIQSDLTNVESLEQQFYQAQKMEALGVLVGGVAHNFNNMLAAITGNLYLAKTRAHSHVEAISFIDDAESTSFQAAEMVKQLMTYARKDRVQMKTINLN
;
A
#
# COMPACT_ATOMS: atom_id res chain seq x y z
N GLU A 1 -18.55 29.90 -14.65
CA GLU A 1 -17.72 28.71 -14.35
C GLU A 1 -16.53 29.11 -13.49
N TYR A 2 -16.07 28.25 -12.58
CA TYR A 2 -15.03 28.55 -11.60
C TYR A 2 -14.20 27.31 -11.29
N VAL A 3 -12.91 27.52 -11.00
CA VAL A 3 -11.96 26.49 -10.56
C VAL A 3 -11.25 27.02 -9.33
N ASN A 4 -11.17 26.23 -8.27
CA ASN A 4 -10.49 26.65 -7.04
C ASN A 4 -8.97 26.51 -7.15
N PRO A 5 -8.19 27.22 -6.31
CA PRO A 5 -6.73 27.13 -6.33
C PRO A 5 -6.19 25.71 -6.09
N ALA A 6 -6.88 24.90 -5.27
CA ALA A 6 -6.49 23.53 -4.96
C ALA A 6 -6.49 22.62 -6.21
N TYR A 7 -7.42 22.82 -7.15
CA TYR A 7 -7.42 22.10 -8.42
C TYR A 7 -6.19 22.44 -9.27
N THR A 8 -5.84 23.72 -9.35
CA THR A 8 -4.64 24.19 -10.08
C THR A 8 -3.37 23.60 -9.49
N GLU A 9 -3.25 23.56 -8.16
CA GLU A 9 -2.13 22.95 -7.45
C GLU A 9 -2.07 21.42 -7.67
N LEU A 10 -3.21 20.74 -7.61
CA LEU A 10 -3.30 19.30 -7.77
C LEU A 10 -2.92 18.85 -9.19
N THR A 11 -3.54 19.48 -10.19
CA THR A 11 -3.51 19.04 -11.58
C THR A 11 -2.39 19.69 -12.39
N GLY A 12 -1.94 20.88 -11.99
CA GLY A 12 -0.97 21.71 -12.72
C GLY A 12 -1.55 22.50 -13.89
N TYR A 13 -2.86 22.42 -14.14
CA TYR A 13 -3.54 23.27 -15.15
C TYR A 13 -3.91 24.61 -14.55
N SER A 14 -3.73 25.70 -15.30
CA SER A 14 -4.18 27.02 -14.86
C SER A 14 -5.70 27.14 -14.91
N ALA A 15 -6.26 28.15 -14.23
CA ALA A 15 -7.68 28.41 -14.27
C ALA A 15 -8.14 28.74 -15.71
N GLU A 16 -7.35 29.50 -16.47
CA GLU A 16 -7.63 29.87 -17.85
C GLU A 16 -7.65 28.67 -18.80
N GLU A 17 -6.84 27.63 -18.51
CA GLU A 17 -6.83 26.38 -19.28
C GLU A 17 -8.02 25.47 -18.96
N SER A 18 -8.64 25.66 -17.80
CA SER A 18 -9.61 24.73 -17.22
C SER A 18 -11.05 25.22 -17.33
N VAL A 19 -11.26 26.52 -17.15
CA VAL A 19 -12.56 27.20 -17.33
C VAL A 19 -12.98 27.09 -18.80
N GLY A 20 -14.24 26.72 -19.07
CA GLY A 20 -14.81 26.51 -20.41
C GLY A 20 -14.38 25.21 -21.09
N CYS A 21 -13.39 24.50 -20.53
CA CYS A 21 -12.75 23.36 -21.16
C CYS A 21 -12.73 22.10 -20.26
N MET A 22 -13.48 22.07 -19.17
CA MET A 22 -13.43 20.98 -18.18
C MET A 22 -13.57 19.57 -18.80
N LEU A 23 -14.51 19.37 -19.73
CA LEU A 23 -14.67 18.08 -20.43
C LEU A 23 -13.48 17.76 -21.36
N ASN A 24 -12.82 18.76 -21.92
CA ASN A 24 -11.62 18.57 -22.75
C ASN A 24 -10.39 18.25 -21.90
N VAL A 25 -10.26 18.88 -20.73
CA VAL A 25 -9.20 18.58 -19.76
C VAL A 25 -9.39 17.16 -19.21
N LEU A 26 -10.60 16.79 -18.81
CA LEU A 26 -10.93 15.42 -18.38
C LEU A 26 -10.67 14.38 -19.47
N LYS A 27 -11.01 14.65 -20.74
CA LYS A 27 -10.70 13.74 -21.85
C LYS A 27 -9.19 13.47 -22.02
N ARG A 28 -8.35 14.45 -21.67
CA ARG A 28 -6.88 14.31 -21.71
C ARG A 28 -6.31 13.68 -20.45
N GLY A 29 -7.02 13.82 -19.32
CA GLY A 29 -6.60 13.43 -17.98
C GLY A 29 -7.01 12.01 -17.58
N VAL A 30 -8.28 11.66 -17.79
CA VAL A 30 -8.85 10.37 -17.39
C VAL A 30 -8.30 9.26 -18.29
N LEU A 31 -7.58 8.31 -17.69
CA LEU A 31 -7.01 7.16 -18.39
C LEU A 31 -8.03 6.04 -18.62
N ASP A 32 -9.08 5.99 -17.78
CA ASP A 32 -10.12 4.97 -17.85
C ASP A 32 -11.25 5.38 -18.83
N SER A 33 -11.38 4.64 -19.93
CA SER A 33 -12.33 4.96 -21.00
C SER A 33 -13.79 4.83 -20.54
N ASP A 34 -14.08 3.89 -19.65
CA ASP A 34 -15.43 3.66 -19.13
C ASP A 34 -15.87 4.80 -18.21
N SER A 35 -14.99 5.28 -17.33
CA SER A 35 -15.22 6.43 -16.47
C SER A 35 -15.51 7.67 -17.30
N TYR A 36 -14.72 7.94 -18.34
CA TYR A 36 -14.94 9.10 -19.22
C TYR A 36 -16.31 9.06 -19.90
N GLU A 37 -16.71 7.92 -20.46
CA GLU A 37 -18.03 7.79 -21.10
C GLU A 37 -19.17 7.91 -20.09
N ASN A 38 -19.01 7.39 -18.87
CA ASN A 38 -20.00 7.53 -17.80
C ASN A 38 -20.15 9.00 -17.34
N ILE A 39 -19.04 9.72 -17.20
CA ILE A 39 -19.04 11.16 -16.89
C ILE A 39 -19.76 11.94 -17.99
N LYS A 40 -19.39 11.67 -19.25
CA LYS A 40 -19.99 12.34 -20.41
C LYS A 40 -21.50 12.08 -20.49
N LYS A 41 -21.91 10.82 -20.23
CA LYS A 41 -23.32 10.45 -20.14
C LYS A 41 -24.01 11.24 -19.03
N ALA A 42 -23.45 11.28 -17.83
CA ALA A 42 -24.03 11.98 -16.69
C ALA A 42 -24.22 13.49 -16.95
N VAL A 43 -23.24 14.13 -17.58
CA VAL A 43 -23.33 15.54 -18.00
C VAL A 43 -24.43 15.73 -19.06
N SER A 44 -24.52 14.83 -20.04
CA SER A 44 -25.55 14.90 -21.09
C SER A 44 -26.97 14.64 -20.58
N THR A 45 -27.12 13.83 -19.54
CA THR A 45 -28.41 13.45 -18.95
C THR A 45 -28.79 14.26 -17.72
N GLN A 46 -27.98 15.26 -17.34
CA GLN A 46 -28.21 16.07 -16.13
C GLN A 46 -28.37 15.20 -14.88
N SER A 47 -27.53 14.17 -14.74
CA SER A 47 -27.57 13.24 -13.61
C SER A 47 -26.27 13.29 -12.81
N ASP A 48 -26.37 12.87 -11.56
CA ASP A 48 -25.19 12.68 -10.71
C ASP A 48 -24.31 11.55 -11.21
N TRP A 49 -23.00 11.71 -11.01
CA TRP A 49 -22.04 10.64 -11.17
C TRP A 49 -20.97 10.74 -10.08
N SER A 50 -20.59 9.60 -9.52
CA SER A 50 -19.46 9.52 -8.60
C SER A 50 -18.69 8.22 -8.82
N GLY A 51 -17.38 8.27 -8.70
CA GLY A 51 -16.54 7.11 -8.94
C GLY A 51 -15.06 7.35 -8.62
N LYS A 52 -14.29 6.26 -8.72
CA LYS A 52 -12.83 6.30 -8.73
C LYS A 52 -12.34 6.39 -10.17
N ILE A 53 -11.35 7.22 -10.41
CA ILE A 53 -10.69 7.40 -11.70
C ILE A 53 -9.18 7.33 -11.50
N ILE A 54 -8.47 7.02 -12.59
CA ILE A 54 -7.06 7.35 -12.70
C ILE A 54 -6.97 8.59 -13.59
N ASP A 55 -6.57 9.70 -12.98
CA ASP A 55 -6.40 10.98 -13.66
C ASP A 55 -4.92 11.25 -13.94
N LYS A 56 -4.64 12.29 -14.71
CA LYS A 56 -3.30 12.63 -15.17
C LYS A 56 -3.07 14.14 -15.04
N LYS A 57 -2.00 14.49 -14.31
CA LYS A 57 -1.52 15.87 -14.16
C LYS A 57 -1.00 16.40 -15.50
N LYS A 58 -0.88 17.72 -15.62
CA LYS A 58 -0.34 18.40 -16.81
C LYS A 58 1.07 17.91 -17.20
N ASP A 59 1.90 17.56 -16.20
CA ASP A 59 3.24 17.01 -16.42
C ASP A 59 3.27 15.54 -16.87
N GLY A 60 2.10 14.91 -16.93
CA GLY A 60 1.89 13.55 -17.38
C GLY A 60 1.89 12.48 -16.31
N ARG A 61 2.15 12.82 -15.04
CA ARG A 61 2.05 11.86 -13.93
C ARG A 61 0.59 11.49 -13.66
N SER A 62 0.34 10.19 -13.51
CA SER A 62 -0.97 9.68 -13.15
C SER A 62 -1.17 9.61 -11.64
N TYR A 63 -2.40 9.81 -11.18
CA TYR A 63 -2.76 9.67 -9.78
C TYR A 63 -4.18 9.11 -9.65
N PRO A 64 -4.43 8.24 -8.64
CA PRO A 64 -5.77 7.80 -8.33
C PRO A 64 -6.56 8.96 -7.72
N ALA A 65 -7.81 9.11 -8.12
CA ALA A 65 -8.70 10.12 -7.56
C ALA A 65 -10.12 9.60 -7.41
N THR A 66 -10.85 10.11 -6.43
CA THR A 66 -12.32 10.07 -6.47
C THR A 66 -12.82 11.34 -7.11
N MET A 67 -13.88 11.21 -7.89
CA MET A 67 -14.55 12.35 -8.50
C MET A 67 -16.06 12.22 -8.34
N SER A 68 -16.72 13.34 -8.04
CA SER A 68 -18.16 13.49 -8.01
C SER A 68 -18.57 14.66 -8.88
N ILE A 69 -19.60 14.46 -9.69
CA ILE A 69 -20.16 15.43 -10.62
C ILE A 69 -21.66 15.51 -10.37
N SER A 70 -22.16 16.70 -10.09
CA SER A 70 -23.59 16.94 -9.83
C SER A 70 -24.07 18.19 -10.54
N PRO A 71 -25.25 18.16 -11.19
CA PRO A 71 -25.84 19.36 -11.76
C PRO A 71 -26.30 20.30 -10.64
N ILE A 72 -26.18 21.61 -10.88
CA ILE A 72 -26.74 22.66 -10.04
C ILE A 72 -28.07 23.04 -10.66
N HIS A 73 -29.15 22.65 -9.98
CA HIS A 73 -30.49 23.05 -10.39
C HIS A 73 -30.76 24.49 -9.95
N GLU A 74 -30.81 25.42 -10.90
CA GLU A 74 -31.17 26.80 -10.62
C GLU A 74 -32.67 26.91 -10.32
N LEU A 75 -33.03 27.49 -9.16
CA LEU A 75 -34.41 27.84 -8.80
C LEU A 75 -34.83 29.14 -9.52
N SER A 76 -34.69 29.18 -10.85
CA SER A 76 -35.06 30.34 -11.68
C SER A 76 -36.48 30.17 -12.23
N LYS A 77 -37.29 31.23 -12.16
CA LYS A 77 -38.69 31.28 -12.66
C LYS A 77 -38.80 31.46 -14.18
N ASP A 78 -37.68 31.70 -14.88
CA ASP A 78 -37.67 31.84 -16.34
C ASP A 78 -37.08 30.59 -17.00
N VAL A 79 -37.96 29.85 -17.67
CA VAL A 79 -37.73 28.52 -18.28
C VAL A 79 -36.92 28.62 -19.59
N SER A 80 -36.57 29.82 -20.05
CA SER A 80 -35.94 29.99 -21.37
C SER A 80 -34.42 29.86 -21.39
N GLU A 81 -33.75 29.83 -20.25
CA GLU A 81 -32.28 29.69 -20.17
C GLU A 81 -31.91 28.81 -18.96
N ALA A 82 -32.21 27.51 -19.06
CA ALA A 82 -31.66 26.53 -18.12
C ALA A 82 -30.15 26.40 -18.37
N SER A 83 -29.36 27.31 -17.80
CA SER A 83 -27.90 27.17 -17.76
C SER A 83 -27.54 26.09 -16.74
N SER A 84 -27.45 24.85 -17.21
CA SER A 84 -27.08 23.68 -16.40
C SER A 84 -25.62 23.75 -15.95
N HIS A 85 -25.39 24.45 -14.85
CA HIS A 85 -24.10 24.45 -14.18
C HIS A 85 -23.86 23.08 -13.54
N PHE A 86 -22.60 22.66 -13.44
CA PHE A 86 -22.20 21.46 -12.71
C PHE A 86 -21.19 21.81 -11.64
N VAL A 87 -21.27 21.12 -10.51
CA VAL A 87 -20.20 21.09 -9.52
C VAL A 87 -19.41 19.79 -9.69
N CYS A 88 -18.10 19.92 -9.81
CA CYS A 88 -17.18 18.79 -9.83
C CYS A 88 -16.26 18.86 -8.62
N ILE A 89 -16.19 17.77 -7.87
CA ILE A 89 -15.32 17.63 -6.71
C ILE A 89 -14.38 16.47 -7.01
N GLN A 90 -13.08 16.70 -6.86
CA GLN A 90 -12.05 15.70 -7.05
C GLN A 90 -11.14 15.64 -5.83
N SER A 91 -10.81 14.43 -5.38
CA SER A 91 -9.89 14.19 -4.27
C SER A 91 -8.80 13.22 -4.70
N ASP A 92 -7.54 13.62 -4.56
CA ASP A 92 -6.37 12.78 -4.79
C ASP A 92 -6.29 11.67 -3.71
N LEU A 93 -6.20 10.42 -4.15
CA LEU A 93 -6.10 9.26 -3.27
C LEU A 93 -4.65 8.76 -3.09
N THR A 94 -3.65 9.38 -3.71
CA THR A 94 -2.25 8.92 -3.68
C THR A 94 -1.75 8.68 -2.25
N ASN A 95 -1.95 9.65 -1.36
CA ASN A 95 -1.53 9.54 0.03
C ASN A 95 -2.35 8.51 0.80
N VAL A 96 -3.65 8.40 0.51
CA VAL A 96 -4.55 7.44 1.15
C VAL A 96 -4.13 6.02 0.80
N GLU A 97 -3.99 5.72 -0.48
CA GLU A 97 -3.59 4.38 -0.95
C GLU A 97 -2.18 4.01 -0.49
N SER A 98 -1.23 4.96 -0.49
CA SER A 98 0.11 4.72 0.07
C SER A 98 0.07 4.40 1.57
N LEU A 99 -0.76 5.10 2.35
CA LEU A 99 -0.89 4.85 3.78
C LEU A 99 -1.58 3.51 4.04
N GLU A 100 -2.61 3.17 3.27
CA GLU A 100 -3.27 1.86 3.33
C GLU A 100 -2.27 0.74 3.04
N GLN A 101 -1.46 0.86 1.98
CA GLN A 101 -0.42 -0.13 1.67
C GLN A 101 0.61 -0.27 2.79
N GLN A 102 1.09 0.84 3.35
CA GLN A 102 2.01 0.82 4.49
C GLN A 102 1.39 0.14 5.71
N PHE A 103 0.12 0.43 5.99
CA PHE A 103 -0.62 -0.17 7.09
C PHE A 103 -0.80 -1.69 6.90
N TYR A 104 -1.20 -2.13 5.71
CA TYR A 104 -1.31 -3.56 5.39
C TYR A 104 0.03 -4.28 5.51
N GLN A 105 1.11 -3.67 5.03
CA GLN A 105 2.45 -4.22 5.16
C GLN A 105 2.87 -4.33 6.64
N ALA A 106 2.57 -3.32 7.46
CA ALA A 106 2.85 -3.34 8.90
C ALA A 106 2.09 -4.46 9.62
N GLN A 107 0.78 -4.65 9.33
CA GLN A 107 -0.01 -5.74 9.90
C GLN A 107 0.52 -7.12 9.50
N LYS A 108 0.85 -7.29 8.22
CA LYS A 108 1.42 -8.54 7.71
C LYS A 108 2.71 -8.90 8.45
N MET A 109 3.55 -7.90 8.70
CA MET A 109 4.82 -8.09 9.37
C MET A 109 4.68 -8.33 10.88
N GLU A 110 3.70 -7.70 11.52
CA GLU A 110 3.34 -8.01 12.90
C GLU A 110 2.89 -9.46 13.06
N ALA A 111 1.98 -9.93 12.19
CA ALA A 111 1.51 -11.32 12.20
C ALA A 111 2.66 -12.31 11.95
N LEU A 112 3.56 -11.99 11.01
CA LEU A 112 4.76 -12.78 10.76
C LEU A 112 5.69 -12.81 11.98
N GLY A 113 5.87 -11.68 12.66
CA GLY A 113 6.68 -11.58 13.88
C GLY A 113 6.17 -12.47 15.02
N VAL A 114 4.85 -12.49 15.24
CA VAL A 114 4.23 -13.38 16.24
C VAL A 114 4.43 -14.85 15.87
N LEU A 115 4.15 -15.22 14.62
CA LEU A 115 4.28 -16.59 14.15
C LEU A 115 5.73 -17.08 14.22
N VAL A 116 6.68 -16.29 13.70
CA VAL A 116 8.11 -16.61 13.73
C VAL A 116 8.61 -16.70 15.17
N GLY A 117 8.15 -15.85 16.08
CA GLY A 117 8.48 -15.93 17.51
C GLY A 117 8.09 -17.27 18.13
N GLY A 118 6.86 -17.72 17.90
CA GLY A 118 6.38 -19.02 18.40
C GLY A 118 7.11 -20.21 17.75
N VAL A 119 7.32 -20.15 16.43
CA VAL A 119 8.04 -21.20 15.69
C VAL A 119 9.49 -21.30 16.15
N ALA A 120 10.20 -20.17 16.24
CA ALA A 120 11.59 -20.12 16.67
C ALA A 120 11.78 -20.65 18.10
N HIS A 121 10.87 -20.32 19.02
CA HIS A 121 10.87 -20.89 20.36
C HIS A 121 10.81 -22.43 20.32
N ASN A 122 9.90 -23.00 19.52
CA ASN A 122 9.76 -24.45 19.40
C ASN A 122 10.99 -25.10 18.78
N PHE A 123 11.58 -24.48 17.75
CA PHE A 123 12.85 -24.95 17.17
C PHE A 123 13.99 -24.93 18.18
N ASN A 124 14.14 -23.85 18.94
CA ASN A 124 15.17 -23.75 19.98
C ASN A 124 15.00 -24.85 21.05
N ASN A 125 13.75 -25.17 21.43
CA ASN A 125 13.47 -26.26 22.37
C ASN A 125 13.90 -27.62 21.81
N MET A 126 13.59 -27.90 20.54
CA MET A 126 14.01 -29.14 19.88
C MET A 126 15.52 -29.22 19.73
N LEU A 127 16.17 -28.13 19.31
CA LEU A 127 17.62 -28.06 19.17
C LEU A 127 18.33 -28.24 20.51
N ALA A 128 17.81 -27.67 21.59
CA ALA A 128 18.35 -27.89 22.94
C ALA A 128 18.26 -29.36 23.37
N ALA A 129 17.16 -30.04 23.07
CA ALA A 129 17.02 -31.48 23.33
C ALA A 129 17.98 -32.32 22.47
N ILE A 130 18.10 -31.99 21.18
CA ILE A 130 19.01 -32.67 20.24
C ILE A 130 20.46 -32.50 20.69
N THR A 131 20.92 -31.27 20.92
CA THR A 131 22.30 -31.00 21.34
C THR A 131 22.60 -31.60 22.71
N GLY A 132 21.65 -31.58 23.65
CA GLY A 132 21.77 -32.27 24.93
C GLY A 132 21.96 -33.79 24.77
N ASN A 133 21.17 -34.44 23.91
CA ASN A 133 21.30 -35.86 23.62
C ASN A 133 22.61 -36.20 22.90
N LEU A 134 23.04 -35.36 21.94
CA LEU A 134 24.31 -35.52 21.24
C LEU A 134 25.49 -35.41 22.22
N TYR A 135 25.46 -34.46 23.15
CA TYR A 135 26.47 -34.34 24.21
C TYR A 135 26.55 -35.60 25.08
N LEU A 136 25.41 -36.16 25.50
CA LEU A 136 25.37 -37.41 26.26
C LEU A 136 25.85 -38.61 25.43
N ALA A 137 25.47 -38.68 24.15
CA ALA A 137 25.91 -39.72 23.23
C ALA A 137 27.43 -39.68 23.03
N LYS A 138 28.01 -38.49 22.82
CA LYS A 138 29.46 -38.28 22.70
C LYS A 138 30.20 -38.73 23.95
N THR A 139 29.67 -38.40 25.14
CA THR A 139 30.22 -38.83 26.44
C THR A 139 30.20 -40.35 26.61
N ARG A 140 29.21 -41.04 26.01
CA ARG A 140 29.05 -42.51 26.10
C ARG A 140 29.70 -43.28 24.94
N ALA A 141 30.09 -42.63 23.85
CA ALA A 141 30.65 -43.26 22.66
C ALA A 141 32.05 -43.89 22.90
N HIS A 142 32.69 -43.61 24.04
CA HIS A 142 34.06 -44.08 24.35
C HIS A 142 35.02 -43.78 23.17
N SER A 143 36.06 -44.58 22.96
CA SER A 143 37.06 -44.39 21.89
C SER A 143 36.58 -44.82 20.48
N HIS A 144 35.27 -44.94 20.23
CA HIS A 144 34.74 -45.20 18.89
C HIS A 144 34.81 -43.92 18.03
N VAL A 145 35.95 -43.75 17.36
CA VAL A 145 36.27 -42.57 16.53
C VAL A 145 35.20 -42.29 15.48
N GLU A 146 34.69 -43.33 14.80
CA GLU A 146 33.67 -43.17 13.75
C GLU A 146 32.33 -42.66 14.30
N ALA A 147 31.88 -43.18 15.46
CA ALA A 147 30.66 -42.72 16.12
C ALA A 147 30.78 -41.27 16.62
N ILE A 148 31.95 -40.89 17.16
CA ILE A 148 32.23 -39.51 17.56
C ILE A 148 32.16 -38.58 16.34
N SER A 149 32.73 -38.96 15.20
CA SER A 149 32.69 -38.15 13.98
C SER A 149 31.25 -37.86 13.53
N PHE A 150 30.38 -38.88 13.49
CA PHE A 150 28.97 -38.67 13.13
C PHE A 150 28.21 -37.78 14.13
N ILE A 151 28.54 -37.88 15.41
CA ILE A 151 27.94 -37.03 16.45
C ILE A 151 28.39 -35.57 16.28
N ASP A 152 29.66 -35.34 15.96
CA ASP A 152 30.22 -33.99 15.71
C ASP A 152 29.58 -33.34 14.48
N ASP A 153 29.35 -34.10 13.41
CA ASP A 153 28.65 -33.62 12.22
C ASP A 153 27.19 -33.24 12.53
N ALA A 154 26.49 -34.06 13.32
CA ALA A 154 25.12 -33.79 13.76
C ALA A 154 25.04 -32.56 14.69
N GLU A 155 26.03 -32.39 15.57
CA GLU A 155 26.15 -31.23 16.45
C GLU A 155 26.39 -29.95 15.65
N SER A 156 27.34 -29.97 14.71
CA SER A 156 27.62 -28.86 13.78
C SER A 156 26.37 -28.44 12.99
N THR A 157 25.65 -29.42 12.44
CA THR A 157 24.40 -29.18 11.70
C THR A 157 23.32 -28.56 12.60
N SER A 158 23.22 -29.01 13.86
CA SER A 158 22.27 -28.44 14.83
C SER A 158 22.58 -26.99 15.16
N PHE A 159 23.87 -26.62 15.27
CA PHE A 159 24.28 -25.23 15.46
C PHE A 159 23.99 -24.35 14.24
N GLN A 160 24.18 -24.87 13.02
CA GLN A 160 23.81 -24.16 11.80
C GLN A 160 22.30 -23.88 11.74
N ALA A 161 21.48 -24.86 12.11
CA ALA A 161 20.03 -24.69 12.21
C ALA A 161 19.64 -23.61 13.24
N ALA A 162 20.31 -23.58 14.39
CA ALA A 162 20.09 -22.54 15.40
C ALA A 162 20.38 -21.12 14.87
N GLU A 163 21.47 -20.97 14.11
CA GLU A 163 21.82 -19.68 13.51
C GLU A 163 20.81 -19.25 12.43
N MET A 164 20.31 -20.19 11.61
CA MET A 164 19.22 -19.89 10.66
C MET A 164 17.95 -19.40 11.35
N VAL A 165 17.54 -20.04 12.46
CA VAL A 165 16.38 -19.62 13.26
C VAL A 165 16.58 -18.21 13.82
N LYS A 166 17.79 -17.87 14.27
CA LYS A 166 18.15 -16.54 14.77
C LYS A 166 18.12 -15.47 13.69
N GLN A 167 18.56 -15.79 12.47
CA GLN A 167 18.46 -14.88 11.32
C GLN A 167 16.99 -14.60 10.95
N LEU A 168 16.16 -15.64 10.93
CA LEU A 168 14.72 -15.51 10.69
C LEU A 168 14.05 -14.60 11.74
N MET A 169 14.39 -14.78 13.01
CA MET A 169 13.92 -13.92 14.11
C MET A 169 14.36 -12.46 13.96
N THR A 170 15.58 -12.24 13.50
CA THR A 170 16.12 -10.89 13.27
C THR A 170 15.39 -10.20 12.12
N TYR A 171 15.12 -10.93 11.04
CA TYR A 171 14.34 -10.43 9.91
C TYR A 171 12.92 -10.06 10.33
N ALA A 172 12.23 -10.97 11.03
CA ALA A 172 10.87 -10.74 11.52
C ALA A 172 10.75 -9.57 12.51
N ARG A 173 11.86 -9.15 13.14
CA ARG A 173 11.91 -8.00 14.06
C ARG A 173 12.32 -6.67 13.40
N LYS A 174 13.07 -6.67 12.29
CA LYS A 174 13.66 -5.44 11.72
C LYS A 174 12.63 -4.42 11.21
N ASP A 175 11.48 -4.85 10.73
CA ASP A 175 10.44 -3.91 10.24
C ASP A 175 9.64 -3.22 11.37
N ARG A 176 9.78 -3.67 12.63
CA ARG A 176 9.26 -2.90 13.78
C ARG A 176 10.08 -1.62 14.03
N VAL A 177 11.24 -1.46 13.40
CA VAL A 177 12.12 -0.29 13.54
C VAL A 177 12.18 0.47 12.21
N GLN A 178 11.04 0.91 11.69
CA GLN A 178 11.05 2.07 10.80
C GLN A 178 11.04 3.33 11.67
N MET A 179 12.22 3.87 11.99
CA MET A 179 12.30 5.23 12.51
C MET A 179 11.75 6.19 11.45
N LYS A 180 10.52 6.68 11.66
CA LYS A 180 10.08 7.91 11.00
C LYS A 180 10.88 9.06 11.61
N THR A 181 11.81 9.64 10.86
CA THR A 181 12.30 10.99 11.14
C THR A 181 11.12 11.94 11.05
N ILE A 182 10.58 12.31 12.21
CA ILE A 182 9.62 13.40 12.34
C ILE A 182 10.46 14.68 12.30
N ASN A 183 10.25 15.48 11.26
CA ASN A 183 10.90 16.79 11.15
C ASN A 183 10.14 17.76 12.07
N LEU A 184 10.78 18.22 13.14
CA LEU A 184 10.22 19.14 14.14
C LEU A 184 10.57 20.59 13.77
N ASN A 185 10.13 21.04 12.59
CA ASN A 185 10.24 22.45 12.19
C ASN A 185 8.87 23.10 12.14
#